data_AF-K0NFB9-F1
#
_entry.id   AF-K0NFB9-F1
#
_cell.length_a   1.000
_cell.length_b   1.000
_cell.length_c   1.000
_cell.angle_alpha   90.00
_cell.angle_beta   90.00
_cell.angle_gamma   90.00
#
_symmetry.space_group_name_H-M   'P 1'
#
loop_
_entity.id
_entity.type
_entity.pdbx_description
1 polymer ?
#
loop_
_entity_poly.entity_id
_entity_poly.type
_entity_poly.pdbx_seq_one_letter_code
_entity_poly.pdbx_strand_id
1 'polypeptide(L)'
;MSKISNFCPIKALKNKPLLACLLSLVVFICVSTTYAYQLGNTKWPQPTTTFYVDIPGQNGLWNDSFEGAMYEWNVATIFQFYIVPGTYSDPCDPDDDRNGVSFSSTLCGDDWGAATLAVCTIWTVGSTISETDIVFNSNESWNVYSTSWKYSVNDFRRVAVHELGHALGLYHEDSGPVSIMRTYAGDITIPQQDDINGVAALYGGSATYYRDHDGDGYGNPNNSTESTTQPSGYVTDHTDCNDYNASIHPVAYEIRGDGIDQDCDGFDDEMLFSEASQRLVTEIFVATFERAPAYGGLMYWVDAIETSLFTIDQVTQSFFDQPETKDKFPEGSSNSQFITTIFQNTLSRTPTAEGLAYWVGALDQGALRRDQAIMAVINGAKAATGDPADAAMLTKKTEIGILFANSGLGTSTNNENFMDWAKNIIRLATSSDFHMEEAEEYIAQLLSENADN
;
A
#
# COMPACT_ATOMS: atom_id res chain seq x y z
N MET A 1 22.96 0.43 -21.37
CA MET A 1 21.71 1.05 -20.90
C MET A 1 20.65 0.75 -21.95
N SER A 2 19.55 0.13 -21.54
CA SER A 2 18.38 -0.06 -22.42
C SER A 2 17.77 1.30 -22.68
N LYS A 3 17.51 1.64 -23.94
CA LYS A 3 16.88 2.90 -24.32
C LYS A 3 15.39 2.68 -24.47
N ILE A 4 14.58 3.55 -23.90
CA ILE A 4 13.14 3.41 -24.03
C ILE A 4 12.74 3.80 -25.46
N SER A 5 13.17 4.97 -25.94
CA SER A 5 13.12 5.33 -27.37
C SER A 5 14.33 6.17 -27.83
N ASN A 6 14.61 6.21 -29.14
CA ASN A 6 15.61 7.15 -29.70
C ASN A 6 14.98 8.47 -30.19
N PHE A 7 13.69 8.48 -30.52
CA PHE A 7 12.88 9.63 -30.94
C PHE A 7 11.40 9.16 -31.01
N CYS A 8 10.46 9.94 -30.46
CA CYS A 8 9.02 9.79 -30.73
C CYS A 8 8.71 10.45 -32.09
N PRO A 9 8.38 9.70 -33.16
CA PRO A 9 8.16 10.29 -34.47
C PRO A 9 6.80 10.99 -34.53
N ILE A 10 6.80 12.31 -34.71
CA ILE A 10 5.59 13.09 -35.02
C ILE A 10 5.33 12.98 -36.52
N LYS A 11 4.19 12.38 -36.91
CA LYS A 11 3.76 12.29 -38.32
C LYS A 11 2.66 13.31 -38.59
N ALA A 12 2.92 14.22 -39.53
CA ALA A 12 1.95 15.23 -39.96
C ALA A 12 1.09 14.73 -41.13
N LEU A 13 -0.22 15.00 -41.10
CA LEU A 13 -1.10 14.79 -42.24
C LEU A 13 -0.70 15.70 -43.43
N LYS A 14 -0.71 15.17 -44.67
CA LYS A 14 -0.11 15.81 -45.87
C LYS A 14 -0.67 17.21 -46.23
N ASN A 15 0.27 18.17 -46.41
CA ASN A 15 0.27 19.47 -47.14
C ASN A 15 -0.50 20.69 -46.54
N LYS A 16 -0.01 21.95 -46.42
CA LYS A 16 0.96 22.84 -47.14
C LYS A 16 1.46 24.01 -46.21
N PRO A 17 2.51 24.81 -46.55
CA PRO A 17 3.33 25.57 -45.60
C PRO A 17 2.90 27.02 -45.34
N LEU A 18 3.30 27.61 -44.19
CA LEU A 18 3.62 29.04 -43.91
C LEU A 18 4.11 29.15 -42.44
N LEU A 19 5.40 29.41 -42.18
CA LEU A 19 6.10 30.69 -42.00
C LEU A 19 6.33 31.02 -40.51
N ALA A 20 7.60 30.97 -40.12
CA ALA A 20 8.10 31.24 -38.78
C ALA A 20 8.12 32.74 -38.43
N CYS A 21 8.03 33.07 -37.13
CA CYS A 21 8.53 34.33 -36.60
C CYS A 21 9.04 34.15 -35.16
N LEU A 22 10.34 34.38 -34.96
CA LEU A 22 11.01 34.52 -33.67
C LEU A 22 10.64 35.86 -33.02
N LEU A 23 10.59 35.92 -31.68
CA LEU A 23 11.18 37.04 -30.92
C LEU A 23 11.47 36.74 -29.43
N SER A 24 12.74 36.98 -29.10
CA SER A 24 13.48 37.23 -27.85
C SER A 24 12.82 37.49 -26.48
N LEU A 25 13.21 36.63 -25.52
CA LEU A 25 13.83 36.82 -24.18
C LEU A 25 13.82 38.19 -23.46
N VAL A 26 13.32 38.22 -22.21
CA VAL A 26 13.98 38.80 -21.00
C VAL A 26 13.35 38.17 -19.73
N VAL A 27 14.13 37.53 -18.83
CA VAL A 27 13.71 37.35 -17.42
C VAL A 27 14.91 37.42 -16.47
N PHE A 28 14.67 38.12 -15.36
CA PHE A 28 15.49 38.32 -14.17
C PHE A 28 15.86 37.01 -13.46
N ILE A 29 17.11 36.92 -12.97
CA ILE A 29 17.59 35.78 -12.17
C ILE A 29 17.08 35.94 -10.73
N CYS A 30 16.06 35.15 -10.38
CA CYS A 30 15.77 34.75 -9.01
C CYS A 30 16.08 33.24 -8.95
N VAL A 31 16.91 32.82 -7.99
CA VAL A 31 17.30 31.41 -7.85
C VAL A 31 16.14 30.66 -7.20
N SER A 32 15.17 30.26 -8.00
CA SER A 32 14.20 29.21 -7.69
C SER A 32 14.71 27.91 -8.29
N THR A 33 14.49 26.77 -7.61
CA THR A 33 14.68 25.44 -8.20
C THR A 33 13.97 25.39 -9.56
N THR A 34 14.73 25.31 -10.64
CA THR A 34 14.17 25.29 -11.99
C THR A 34 13.63 23.90 -12.26
N TYR A 35 12.31 23.74 -12.29
CA TYR A 35 11.65 22.60 -12.91
C TYR A 35 11.88 22.71 -14.43
N ALA A 36 12.29 21.62 -15.06
CA ALA A 36 12.78 21.62 -16.43
C ALA A 36 12.11 20.47 -17.18
N TYR A 37 10.80 20.54 -17.35
CA TYR A 37 10.07 19.59 -18.19
C TYR A 37 10.22 19.94 -19.67
N GLN A 38 10.29 18.91 -20.52
CA GLN A 38 10.32 19.09 -21.98
C GLN A 38 8.94 18.84 -22.60
N LEU A 39 8.41 19.86 -23.27
CA LEU A 39 7.09 19.80 -23.89
C LEU A 39 7.17 19.45 -25.37
N GLY A 40 6.33 18.50 -25.79
CA GLY A 40 5.88 18.40 -27.17
C GLY A 40 5.24 19.70 -27.61
N ASN A 41 5.56 20.19 -28.81
CA ASN A 41 4.84 21.32 -29.42
C ASN A 41 3.40 20.94 -29.84
N THR A 42 2.86 19.86 -29.28
CA THR A 42 1.65 19.18 -29.69
C THR A 42 0.90 18.72 -28.44
N LYS A 43 -0.42 18.94 -28.41
CA LYS A 43 -1.27 18.51 -27.30
C LYS A 43 -2.65 18.08 -27.77
N TRP A 44 -3.35 17.29 -26.96
CA TRP A 44 -4.76 17.01 -27.21
C TRP A 44 -5.63 18.27 -27.09
N PRO A 45 -6.75 18.36 -27.83
CA PRO A 45 -7.66 19.50 -27.74
C PRO A 45 -8.30 19.66 -26.36
N GLN A 46 -8.47 18.55 -25.65
CA GLN A 46 -9.00 18.46 -24.28
C GLN A 46 -8.03 17.58 -23.46
N PRO A 47 -8.00 17.71 -22.13
CA PRO A 47 -7.17 16.88 -21.26
C PRO A 47 -7.71 15.45 -21.14
N THR A 48 -8.01 14.80 -22.25
CA THR A 48 -8.50 13.44 -22.27
C THR A 48 -8.25 12.76 -23.61
N THR A 49 -8.07 11.44 -23.56
CA THR A 49 -8.08 10.58 -24.75
C THR A 49 -8.50 9.15 -24.37
N THR A 50 -8.70 8.28 -25.35
CA THR A 50 -9.19 6.90 -25.14
C THR A 50 -8.29 5.89 -25.83
N PHE A 51 -7.83 4.85 -25.12
CA PHE A 51 -7.10 3.72 -25.68
C PHE A 51 -7.99 2.50 -25.87
N TYR A 52 -7.79 1.80 -26.99
CA TYR A 52 -8.46 0.54 -27.33
C TYR A 52 -7.48 -0.60 -27.06
N VAL A 53 -7.74 -1.35 -25.99
CA VAL A 53 -6.75 -2.26 -25.40
C VAL A 53 -7.22 -3.70 -25.52
N ASP A 54 -6.49 -4.48 -26.31
CA ASP A 54 -6.62 -5.94 -26.42
C ASP A 54 -5.26 -6.55 -26.83
N ILE A 55 -4.28 -6.41 -25.95
CA ILE A 55 -2.90 -6.87 -26.18
C ILE A 55 -2.86 -8.40 -26.04
N PRO A 56 -2.47 -9.14 -27.10
CA PRO A 56 -2.43 -10.60 -27.03
C PRO A 56 -1.36 -11.11 -26.05
N GLY A 57 -1.74 -12.02 -25.14
CA GLY A 57 -0.79 -12.79 -24.31
C GLY A 57 -1.16 -12.92 -22.84
N GLN A 58 -0.43 -13.82 -22.14
CA GLN A 58 -0.42 -14.05 -20.68
C GLN A 58 -1.76 -13.85 -19.94
N ASN A 59 -2.86 -14.40 -20.47
CA ASN A 59 -4.20 -14.35 -19.84
C ASN A 59 -4.69 -12.93 -19.48
N GLY A 60 -4.31 -11.90 -20.24
CA GLY A 60 -4.75 -10.52 -20.00
C GLY A 60 -3.82 -9.69 -19.13
N LEU A 61 -2.72 -10.26 -18.59
CA LEU A 61 -1.75 -9.54 -17.75
C LEU A 61 -1.26 -8.22 -18.38
N TRP A 62 -1.06 -8.20 -19.70
CA TRP A 62 -0.63 -7.00 -20.42
C TRP A 62 -1.69 -5.92 -20.45
N ASN A 63 -2.96 -6.30 -20.59
CA ASN A 63 -4.09 -5.37 -20.57
C ASN A 63 -4.19 -4.73 -19.18
N ASP A 64 -4.20 -5.55 -18.12
CA ASP A 64 -4.29 -5.09 -16.73
C ASP A 64 -3.10 -4.17 -16.38
N SER A 65 -1.90 -4.51 -16.86
CA SER A 65 -0.70 -3.71 -16.61
C SER A 65 -0.70 -2.38 -17.34
N PHE A 66 -1.21 -2.35 -18.58
CA PHE A 66 -1.32 -1.12 -19.37
C PHE A 66 -2.43 -0.20 -18.82
N GLU A 67 -3.56 -0.77 -18.41
CA GLU A 67 -4.61 -0.05 -17.67
C GLU A 67 -4.06 0.54 -16.37
N GLY A 68 -3.31 -0.25 -15.60
CA GLY A 68 -2.64 0.22 -14.40
C GLY A 68 -1.61 1.32 -14.68
N ALA A 69 -0.99 1.39 -15.87
CA ALA A 69 -0.07 2.47 -16.24
C ALA A 69 -0.82 3.77 -16.62
N MET A 70 -1.99 3.65 -17.27
CA MET A 70 -2.87 4.81 -17.52
C MET A 70 -3.40 5.40 -16.21
N TYR A 71 -3.73 4.54 -15.25
CA TYR A 71 -4.20 4.96 -13.93
C TYR A 71 -3.19 5.89 -13.21
N GLU A 72 -1.89 5.60 -13.28
CA GLU A 72 -0.85 6.43 -12.65
C GLU A 72 -0.89 7.89 -13.15
N TRP A 73 -1.19 8.12 -14.43
CA TRP A 73 -1.33 9.47 -14.99
C TRP A 73 -2.67 10.12 -14.64
N ASN A 74 -3.75 9.34 -14.60
CA ASN A 74 -5.10 9.82 -14.29
C ASN A 74 -5.21 10.35 -12.86
N VAL A 75 -4.50 9.73 -11.91
CA VAL A 75 -4.47 10.18 -10.50
C VAL A 75 -3.48 11.31 -10.28
N ALA A 76 -2.35 11.32 -10.99
CA ALA A 76 -1.31 12.30 -10.79
C ALA A 76 -1.57 13.64 -11.51
N THR A 77 -2.50 13.68 -12.48
CA THR A 77 -2.67 14.86 -13.36
C THR A 77 -4.14 15.13 -13.70
N ILE A 78 -4.39 16.32 -14.26
CA ILE A 78 -5.71 16.69 -14.80
C ILE A 78 -6.11 15.92 -16.06
N PHE A 79 -5.17 15.20 -16.69
CA PHE A 79 -5.42 14.49 -17.95
C PHE A 79 -6.05 13.13 -17.67
N GLN A 80 -7.10 12.79 -18.41
CA GLN A 80 -7.86 11.55 -18.22
C GLN A 80 -7.75 10.61 -19.42
N PHE A 81 -7.04 9.50 -19.26
CA PHE A 81 -7.10 8.34 -20.14
C PHE A 81 -8.34 7.49 -19.84
N TYR A 82 -9.09 7.16 -20.88
CA TYR A 82 -10.16 6.17 -20.83
C TYR A 82 -9.74 4.90 -21.58
N ILE A 83 -10.31 3.76 -21.18
CA ILE A 83 -10.04 2.46 -21.80
C ILE A 83 -11.30 1.87 -22.44
N VAL A 84 -11.15 1.30 -23.63
CA VAL A 84 -12.12 0.40 -24.25
C VAL A 84 -11.51 -1.00 -24.22
N PRO A 85 -11.85 -1.84 -23.21
CA PRO A 85 -11.24 -3.16 -23.06
C PRO A 85 -11.76 -4.15 -24.11
N GLY A 86 -10.92 -5.11 -24.48
CA GLY A 86 -11.30 -6.22 -25.37
C GLY A 86 -11.61 -5.79 -26.82
N THR A 87 -11.14 -4.60 -27.20
CA THR A 87 -11.20 -4.11 -28.58
C THR A 87 -9.78 -3.82 -29.05
N TYR A 88 -9.28 -4.62 -29.97
CA TYR A 88 -7.98 -4.40 -30.60
C TYR A 88 -8.04 -3.21 -31.57
N SER A 89 -7.08 -2.29 -31.44
CA SER A 89 -6.69 -1.33 -32.47
C SER A 89 -5.26 -1.60 -32.87
N ASP A 90 -4.99 -1.59 -34.17
CA ASP A 90 -3.65 -1.88 -34.68
C ASP A 90 -2.81 -0.59 -34.67
N PRO A 91 -1.76 -0.48 -33.82
CA PRO A 91 -0.90 0.70 -33.77
C PRO A 91 -0.18 1.03 -35.09
N CYS A 92 -0.24 0.11 -36.06
CA CYS A 92 0.37 0.24 -37.36
C CYS A 92 -0.62 0.51 -38.49
N ASP A 93 -1.92 0.62 -38.20
CA ASP A 93 -2.96 1.03 -39.15
C ASP A 93 -3.20 2.55 -39.03
N PRO A 94 -2.64 3.37 -39.95
CA PRO A 94 -2.75 4.83 -39.85
C PRO A 94 -4.14 5.39 -40.18
N ASP A 95 -5.11 4.53 -40.50
CA ASP A 95 -6.45 4.91 -40.94
C ASP A 95 -7.55 4.52 -39.93
N ASP A 96 -7.19 4.04 -38.72
CA ASP A 96 -8.16 3.56 -37.73
C ASP A 96 -8.69 4.68 -36.78
N ASP A 97 -8.04 5.85 -36.76
CA ASP A 97 -8.36 7.02 -35.92
C ASP A 97 -8.45 6.66 -34.41
N ARG A 98 -7.70 5.68 -33.94
CA ARG A 98 -7.78 5.15 -32.57
C ARG A 98 -6.41 4.97 -31.95
N ASN A 99 -6.31 5.28 -30.67
CA ASN A 99 -5.09 5.01 -29.93
C ASN A 99 -4.97 3.50 -29.65
N GLY A 100 -4.05 2.84 -30.35
CA GLY A 100 -3.76 1.43 -30.20
C GLY A 100 -2.56 1.15 -29.30
N VAL A 101 -2.51 -0.09 -28.80
CA VAL A 101 -1.31 -0.62 -28.14
C VAL A 101 -1.11 -2.08 -28.51
N SER A 102 0.14 -2.45 -28.88
CA SER A 102 0.46 -3.84 -29.21
C SER A 102 1.95 -4.17 -29.05
N PHE A 103 2.25 -5.47 -29.08
CA PHE A 103 3.60 -5.97 -29.28
C PHE A 103 3.84 -6.27 -30.75
N SER A 104 5.03 -5.91 -31.26
CA SER A 104 5.42 -6.25 -32.64
C SER A 104 6.91 -6.53 -32.77
N SER A 105 7.27 -7.44 -33.68
CA SER A 105 8.66 -7.76 -34.00
C SER A 105 9.32 -6.71 -34.90
N THR A 106 8.54 -5.80 -35.46
CA THR A 106 8.99 -4.63 -36.25
C THR A 106 8.26 -3.38 -35.77
N LEU A 107 8.83 -2.20 -36.01
CA LEU A 107 8.15 -0.94 -35.78
C LEU A 107 7.32 -0.60 -37.02
N CYS A 108 6.13 -1.18 -37.14
CA CYS A 108 5.22 -1.01 -38.28
C CYS A 108 5.89 -1.24 -39.64
N GLY A 109 6.68 -2.31 -39.73
CA GLY A 109 7.42 -2.70 -40.94
C GLY A 109 8.88 -2.23 -40.97
N ASP A 110 9.25 -1.25 -40.14
CA ASP A 110 10.64 -0.81 -40.01
C ASP A 110 11.42 -1.63 -38.97
N ASP A 111 12.74 -1.70 -39.14
CA ASP A 111 13.64 -2.31 -38.17
C ASP A 111 13.66 -1.50 -36.87
N TRP A 112 13.70 -2.20 -35.72
CA TRP A 112 13.87 -1.55 -34.43
C TRP A 112 15.23 -0.86 -34.32
N GLY A 113 15.23 0.36 -33.76
CA GLY A 113 16.46 1.04 -33.39
C GLY A 113 17.24 0.27 -32.31
N ALA A 114 18.56 0.39 -32.28
CA ALA A 114 19.40 -0.31 -31.31
C ALA A 114 18.95 -0.04 -29.86
N ALA A 115 18.68 -1.14 -29.14
CA ALA A 115 18.25 -1.16 -27.74
C ALA A 115 16.93 -0.40 -27.46
N THR A 116 16.04 -0.27 -28.45
CA THR A 116 14.72 0.37 -28.31
C THR A 116 13.71 -0.61 -27.73
N LEU A 117 13.05 -0.22 -26.63
CA LEU A 117 12.07 -1.06 -25.95
C LEU A 117 10.65 -0.83 -26.46
N ALA A 118 10.27 0.43 -26.67
CA ALA A 118 8.94 0.78 -27.17
C ALA A 118 8.99 2.11 -27.92
N VAL A 119 7.93 2.42 -28.66
CA VAL A 119 7.75 3.71 -29.33
C VAL A 119 6.28 4.10 -29.28
N CYS A 120 6.01 5.27 -28.70
CA CYS A 120 4.80 6.04 -28.98
C CYS A 120 4.93 6.78 -30.32
N THR A 121 3.96 6.62 -31.22
CA THR A 121 3.79 7.44 -32.42
C THR A 121 2.68 8.45 -32.15
N ILE A 122 2.85 9.68 -32.63
CA ILE A 122 1.87 10.76 -32.44
C ILE A 122 1.46 11.30 -33.80
N TRP A 123 0.16 11.26 -34.08
CA TRP A 123 -0.46 11.88 -35.25
C TRP A 123 -1.08 13.21 -34.87
N THR A 124 -0.94 14.19 -35.77
CA THR A 124 -1.35 15.55 -35.49
C THR A 124 -2.02 16.25 -36.67
N VAL A 125 -2.96 17.12 -36.33
CA VAL A 125 -3.49 18.18 -37.20
C VAL A 125 -2.95 19.51 -36.68
N GLY A 126 -1.90 20.02 -37.31
CA GLY A 126 -1.19 21.20 -36.81
C GLY A 126 -0.45 20.88 -35.50
N SER A 127 -0.70 21.64 -34.44
CA SER A 127 -0.19 21.39 -33.08
C SER A 127 -1.15 20.57 -32.21
N THR A 128 -2.20 20.01 -32.81
CA THR A 128 -3.23 19.26 -32.09
C THR A 128 -3.05 17.78 -32.33
N ILE A 129 -2.92 17.00 -31.26
CA ILE A 129 -2.87 15.54 -31.33
C ILE A 129 -4.25 15.04 -31.76
N SER A 130 -4.26 14.15 -32.74
CA SER A 130 -5.46 13.46 -33.22
C SER A 130 -5.49 11.99 -32.82
N GLU A 131 -4.32 11.36 -32.70
CA GLU A 131 -4.15 9.93 -32.42
C GLU A 131 -2.73 9.67 -31.88
N THR A 132 -2.59 8.66 -31.03
CA THR A 132 -1.32 8.19 -30.48
C THR A 132 -1.31 6.67 -30.38
N ASP A 133 -0.24 6.04 -30.86
CA ASP A 133 -0.10 4.60 -30.92
C ASP A 133 1.14 4.12 -30.21
N ILE A 134 1.05 3.05 -29.44
CA ILE A 134 2.19 2.52 -28.68
C ILE A 134 2.54 1.11 -29.15
N VAL A 135 3.78 0.94 -29.62
CA VAL A 135 4.31 -0.37 -30.01
C VAL A 135 5.43 -0.77 -29.07
N PHE A 136 5.32 -1.96 -28.49
CA PHE A 136 6.38 -2.59 -27.70
C PHE A 136 7.16 -3.59 -28.54
N ASN A 137 8.49 -3.59 -28.39
CA ASN A 137 9.39 -4.46 -29.15
C ASN A 137 9.28 -5.92 -28.68
N SER A 138 8.62 -6.77 -29.46
CA SER A 138 8.43 -8.18 -29.12
C SER A 138 9.69 -9.03 -29.25
N ASN A 139 10.80 -8.48 -29.77
CA ASN A 139 12.10 -9.17 -29.80
C ASN A 139 12.83 -9.10 -28.44
N GLU A 140 12.37 -8.22 -27.55
CA GLU A 140 12.90 -8.09 -26.19
C GLU A 140 12.20 -9.04 -25.21
N SER A 141 12.83 -9.28 -24.05
CA SER A 141 12.22 -10.07 -22.98
C SER A 141 11.42 -9.19 -22.04
N TRP A 142 10.17 -9.56 -21.76
CA TRP A 142 9.21 -8.77 -20.99
C TRP A 142 8.65 -9.55 -19.79
N ASN A 143 8.40 -8.84 -18.71
CA ASN A 143 7.63 -9.30 -17.55
C ASN A 143 7.00 -8.08 -16.85
N VAL A 144 6.21 -8.31 -15.81
CA VAL A 144 5.65 -7.28 -14.93
C VAL A 144 6.21 -7.50 -13.53
N TYR A 145 6.82 -6.47 -12.94
CA TYR A 145 7.36 -6.54 -11.57
C TYR A 145 7.51 -5.16 -10.94
N SER A 146 7.50 -5.08 -9.61
CA SER A 146 7.62 -3.83 -8.85
C SER A 146 8.99 -3.59 -8.22
N THR A 147 9.96 -4.49 -8.41
CA THR A 147 11.32 -4.37 -7.87
C THR A 147 12.21 -3.45 -8.72
N SER A 148 13.45 -3.20 -8.25
CA SER A 148 14.49 -2.52 -9.03
C SER A 148 14.67 -3.11 -10.43
N TRP A 149 15.10 -2.25 -11.37
CA TRP A 149 15.24 -2.55 -12.79
C TRP A 149 16.17 -3.73 -13.04
N LYS A 150 15.72 -4.67 -13.88
CA LYS A 150 16.49 -5.85 -14.26
C LYS A 150 16.93 -5.72 -15.72
N TYR A 151 18.24 -5.82 -15.96
CA TYR A 151 18.79 -5.77 -17.32
C TYR A 151 18.51 -7.03 -18.16
N SER A 152 18.08 -8.14 -17.54
CA SER A 152 17.78 -9.40 -18.21
C SER A 152 16.33 -9.54 -18.66
N VAL A 153 15.43 -8.70 -18.14
CA VAL A 153 13.99 -8.73 -18.46
C VAL A 153 13.38 -7.36 -18.19
N ASN A 154 12.78 -6.76 -19.21
CA ASN A 154 12.21 -5.42 -19.14
C ASN A 154 10.87 -5.44 -18.40
N ASP A 155 10.63 -4.42 -17.58
CA ASP A 155 9.36 -4.21 -16.88
C ASP A 155 8.36 -3.51 -17.81
N PHE A 156 7.34 -4.23 -18.23
CA PHE A 156 6.32 -3.74 -19.16
C PHE A 156 5.58 -2.52 -18.63
N ARG A 157 5.10 -2.58 -17.37
CA ARG A 157 4.26 -1.51 -16.79
C ARG A 157 5.02 -0.20 -16.73
N ARG A 158 6.29 -0.25 -16.32
CA ARG A 158 7.16 0.92 -16.22
C ARG A 158 7.44 1.58 -17.57
N VAL A 159 7.71 0.78 -18.59
CA VAL A 159 7.87 1.31 -19.96
C VAL A 159 6.54 1.86 -20.48
N ALA A 160 5.41 1.24 -20.15
CA ALA A 160 4.09 1.75 -20.52
C ALA A 160 3.79 3.12 -19.90
N VAL A 161 4.11 3.35 -18.61
CA VAL A 161 3.96 4.68 -17.98
C VAL A 161 4.75 5.73 -18.75
N HIS A 162 5.99 5.42 -19.16
CA HIS A 162 6.81 6.31 -19.97
C HIS A 162 6.16 6.63 -21.34
N GLU A 163 5.77 5.61 -22.10
CA GLU A 163 5.19 5.82 -23.43
C GLU A 163 3.86 6.58 -23.37
N LEU A 164 3.07 6.38 -22.30
CA LEU A 164 1.87 7.15 -22.05
C LEU A 164 2.18 8.63 -21.80
N GLY A 165 3.33 8.97 -21.20
CA GLY A 165 3.77 10.36 -21.09
C GLY A 165 4.03 11.01 -22.45
N HIS A 166 4.53 10.25 -23.43
CA HIS A 166 4.58 10.72 -24.83
C HIS A 166 3.19 10.86 -25.43
N ALA A 167 2.26 9.94 -25.15
CA ALA A 167 0.88 10.05 -25.60
C ALA A 167 0.17 11.29 -25.04
N LEU A 168 0.59 11.79 -23.86
CA LEU A 168 0.18 13.08 -23.30
C LEU A 168 0.81 14.28 -24.02
N GLY A 169 1.86 14.10 -24.80
CA GLY A 169 2.61 15.16 -25.45
C GLY A 169 3.84 15.64 -24.67
N LEU A 170 4.33 14.89 -23.68
CA LEU A 170 5.63 15.16 -23.07
C LEU A 170 6.76 14.66 -23.97
N TYR A 171 7.91 15.35 -23.94
CA TYR A 171 9.17 14.87 -24.50
C TYR A 171 10.04 14.24 -23.41
N HIS A 172 11.16 13.65 -23.83
CA HIS A 172 12.11 13.09 -22.89
C HIS A 172 12.72 14.16 -21.99
N GLU A 173 13.03 13.78 -20.74
CA GLU A 173 13.65 14.67 -19.78
C GLU A 173 14.94 14.08 -19.17
N ASP A 174 16.07 14.51 -19.73
CA ASP A 174 17.42 14.06 -19.34
C ASP A 174 18.28 15.18 -18.72
N SER A 175 17.71 16.35 -18.44
CA SER A 175 18.42 17.55 -18.01
C SER A 175 18.77 17.59 -16.52
N GLY A 176 18.29 16.62 -15.73
CA GLY A 176 18.67 16.44 -14.33
C GLY A 176 17.56 16.05 -13.35
N PRO A 177 16.31 16.53 -13.49
CA PRO A 177 15.20 16.11 -12.64
C PRO A 177 15.00 14.59 -12.61
N VAL A 178 14.43 14.10 -11.51
CA VAL A 178 13.91 12.73 -11.44
C VAL A 178 12.62 12.70 -12.24
N SER A 179 12.56 11.85 -13.27
CA SER A 179 11.47 11.85 -14.25
C SER A 179 11.29 10.44 -14.82
N ILE A 180 10.03 10.03 -15.01
CA ILE A 180 9.72 8.79 -15.74
C ILE A 180 10.02 8.93 -17.24
N MET A 181 10.07 10.17 -17.74
CA MET A 181 10.31 10.52 -19.14
C MET A 181 11.79 10.51 -19.56
N ARG A 182 12.70 9.95 -18.75
CA ARG A 182 14.12 9.78 -19.15
C ARG A 182 14.27 8.85 -20.35
N THR A 183 15.27 9.10 -21.22
CA THR A 183 15.50 8.28 -22.43
C THR A 183 15.90 6.82 -22.14
N TYR A 184 16.23 6.49 -20.90
CA TYR A 184 16.71 5.18 -20.47
C TYR A 184 15.86 4.65 -19.33
N ALA A 185 15.66 3.33 -19.33
CA ALA A 185 14.94 2.66 -18.26
C ALA A 185 15.76 2.58 -16.97
N GLY A 186 15.08 2.69 -15.83
CA GLY A 186 15.68 2.69 -14.50
C GLY A 186 14.66 2.40 -13.41
N ASP A 187 14.95 2.80 -12.18
CA ASP A 187 14.15 2.44 -11.00
C ASP A 187 12.89 3.31 -10.78
N ILE A 188 12.66 4.32 -11.61
CA ILE A 188 11.48 5.18 -11.54
C ILE A 188 10.29 4.43 -12.15
N THR A 189 9.20 4.29 -11.39
CA THR A 189 8.04 3.46 -11.76
C THR A 189 6.76 4.25 -12.04
N ILE A 190 6.69 5.50 -11.59
CA ILE A 190 5.49 6.36 -11.65
C ILE A 190 5.87 7.78 -12.11
N PRO A 191 4.92 8.59 -12.61
CA PRO A 191 5.15 10.00 -12.92
C PRO A 191 5.76 10.74 -11.72
N GLN A 192 6.74 11.59 -11.99
CA GLN A 192 7.40 12.42 -10.98
C GLN A 192 6.90 13.86 -11.09
N GLN A 193 7.23 14.69 -10.09
CA GLN A 193 6.74 16.07 -10.05
C GLN A 193 7.06 16.88 -11.31
N ASP A 194 8.23 16.66 -11.91
CA ASP A 194 8.60 17.34 -13.16
C ASP A 194 7.68 16.93 -14.32
N ASP A 195 7.34 15.65 -14.41
CA ASP A 195 6.42 15.12 -15.42
C ASP A 195 5.00 15.69 -15.23
N ILE A 196 4.52 15.71 -13.99
CA ILE A 196 3.21 16.27 -13.60
C ILE A 196 3.13 17.76 -13.99
N ASN A 197 4.19 18.52 -13.71
CA ASN A 197 4.28 19.93 -14.07
C ASN A 197 4.27 20.12 -15.59
N GLY A 198 4.89 19.22 -16.35
CA GLY A 198 4.82 19.21 -17.81
C GLY A 198 3.40 19.03 -18.33
N VAL A 199 2.63 18.10 -17.76
CA VAL A 199 1.23 17.88 -18.13
C VAL A 199 0.37 19.11 -17.77
N ALA A 200 0.58 19.69 -16.59
CA ALA A 200 -0.08 20.93 -16.19
C ALA A 200 0.23 22.09 -17.14
N ALA A 201 1.46 22.21 -17.64
CA ALA A 201 1.82 23.24 -18.61
C ALA A 201 1.15 23.06 -19.97
N LEU A 202 0.90 21.81 -20.41
CA LEU A 202 0.20 21.51 -21.65
C LEU A 202 -1.31 21.78 -21.55
N TYR A 203 -1.91 21.39 -20.43
CA TYR A 203 -3.35 21.23 -20.30
C TYR A 203 -4.01 22.16 -19.26
N GLY A 204 -3.23 22.88 -18.47
CA GLY A 204 -3.70 23.74 -17.40
C GLY A 204 -4.19 25.10 -17.87
N GLY A 205 -5.51 25.31 -17.78
CA GLY A 205 -6.04 26.58 -17.28
C GLY A 205 -5.73 26.74 -15.79
N SER A 206 -6.17 27.85 -15.18
CA SER A 206 -5.97 28.09 -13.75
C SER A 206 -6.47 26.89 -12.93
N ALA A 207 -5.57 26.24 -12.19
CA ALA A 207 -5.88 25.18 -11.25
C ALA A 207 -5.95 25.78 -9.85
N THR A 208 -6.84 25.24 -9.03
CA THR A 208 -6.87 25.53 -7.60
C THR A 208 -5.81 24.67 -6.93
N TYR A 209 -4.84 25.33 -6.28
CA TYR A 209 -3.81 24.72 -5.47
C TYR A 209 -4.12 24.98 -4.00
N TYR A 210 -3.83 24.02 -3.13
CA TYR A 210 -4.10 24.05 -1.71
C TYR A 210 -2.80 24.04 -0.95
N ARG A 211 -2.71 24.83 0.11
CA ARG A 211 -1.48 24.98 0.88
C ARG A 211 -1.12 23.64 1.54
N ASP A 212 0.13 23.27 1.42
CA ASP A 212 0.76 22.12 2.09
C ASP A 212 1.83 22.70 3.02
N HIS A 213 1.51 22.80 4.30
CA HIS A 213 2.34 23.50 5.28
C HIS A 213 3.48 22.65 5.82
N ASP A 214 3.19 21.39 6.08
CA ASP A 214 4.05 20.43 6.77
C ASP A 214 4.83 19.54 5.80
N GLY A 215 4.47 19.57 4.51
CA GLY A 215 5.25 19.05 3.41
C GLY A 215 5.02 17.56 3.13
N ASP A 216 3.85 17.03 3.48
CA ASP A 216 3.51 15.62 3.29
C ASP A 216 2.89 15.30 1.91
N GLY A 217 2.56 16.33 1.14
CA GLY A 217 2.00 16.23 -0.20
C GLY A 217 0.48 16.33 -0.28
N TYR A 218 -0.21 16.48 0.84
CA TYR A 218 -1.65 16.73 0.92
C TYR A 218 -1.92 18.20 1.24
N GLY A 219 -3.01 18.74 0.70
CA GLY A 219 -3.28 20.18 0.77
C GLY A 219 -4.51 20.52 1.57
N ASN A 220 -4.47 21.64 2.30
CA ASN A 220 -5.58 22.12 3.11
C ASN A 220 -6.75 22.65 2.27
N PRO A 221 -7.95 22.02 2.30
CA PRO A 221 -9.10 22.44 1.49
C PRO A 221 -9.58 23.86 1.81
N ASN A 222 -9.29 24.38 3.00
CA ASN A 222 -9.70 25.71 3.44
C ASN A 222 -8.68 26.81 3.08
N ASN A 223 -7.54 26.45 2.49
CA ASN A 223 -6.49 27.38 2.12
C ASN A 223 -6.01 27.15 0.69
N SER A 224 -6.71 27.76 -0.26
CA SER A 224 -6.47 27.57 -1.68
C SER A 224 -6.10 28.86 -2.44
N THR A 225 -5.36 28.71 -3.52
CA THR A 225 -5.08 29.76 -4.51
C THR A 225 -5.23 29.23 -5.92
N GLU A 226 -5.71 30.08 -6.83
CA GLU A 226 -5.74 29.76 -8.25
C GLU A 226 -4.40 30.17 -8.92
N SER A 227 -3.85 29.30 -9.74
CA SER A 227 -2.64 29.59 -10.52
C SER A 227 -2.55 28.72 -11.78
N THR A 228 -1.82 29.19 -12.79
CA THR A 228 -1.50 28.39 -13.99
C THR A 228 -0.29 27.48 -13.79
N THR A 229 0.43 27.64 -12.67
CA THR A 229 1.59 26.84 -12.26
C THR A 229 1.59 26.67 -10.74
N GLN A 230 2.02 25.52 -10.23
CA GLN A 230 2.03 25.21 -8.79
C GLN A 230 2.85 26.24 -7.99
N PRO A 231 2.22 27.02 -7.09
CA PRO A 231 2.95 27.90 -6.18
C PRO A 231 3.78 27.08 -5.17
N SER A 232 4.91 27.63 -4.73
CA SER A 232 5.73 26.98 -3.70
C SER A 232 4.96 26.82 -2.38
N GLY A 233 4.97 25.61 -1.81
CA GLY A 233 4.23 25.26 -0.60
C GLY A 233 2.74 25.02 -0.82
N TYR A 234 2.35 24.69 -2.06
CA TYR A 234 0.98 24.29 -2.39
C TYR A 234 1.00 23.04 -3.27
N VAL A 235 -0.03 22.21 -3.16
CA VAL A 235 -0.28 20.99 -3.95
C VAL A 235 -1.67 21.05 -4.62
N THR A 236 -1.96 20.17 -5.56
CA THR A 236 -3.30 20.08 -6.19
C THR A 236 -4.28 19.25 -5.37
N ASP A 237 -3.75 18.41 -4.49
CA ASP A 237 -4.54 17.67 -3.52
C ASP A 237 -5.17 18.62 -2.51
N HIS A 238 -6.35 18.28 -1.99
CA HIS A 238 -7.13 19.13 -1.08
C HIS A 238 -7.73 18.36 0.09
N THR A 239 -7.13 17.22 0.41
CA THR A 239 -7.73 16.21 1.28
C THR A 239 -7.09 16.16 2.66
N ASP A 240 -6.17 17.06 2.96
CA ASP A 240 -5.53 17.18 4.26
C ASP A 240 -6.49 17.78 5.32
N CYS A 241 -6.74 17.02 6.37
CA CYS A 241 -7.54 17.45 7.52
C CYS A 241 -6.70 18.16 8.60
N ASN A 242 -5.36 18.05 8.57
CA ASN A 242 -4.45 18.70 9.51
C ASN A 242 -3.11 19.15 8.88
N ASP A 243 -3.17 20.32 8.25
CA ASP A 243 -2.06 21.10 7.63
C ASP A 243 -1.01 21.64 8.62
N TYR A 244 -0.78 20.95 9.72
CA TYR A 244 0.26 21.22 10.71
C TYR A 244 0.92 19.93 11.21
N ASN A 245 0.49 18.76 10.74
CA ASN A 245 0.99 17.46 11.15
C ASN A 245 1.05 16.47 9.97
N ALA A 246 2.24 16.31 9.40
CA ALA A 246 2.55 15.41 8.27
C ALA A 246 2.27 13.91 8.49
N SER A 247 1.80 13.52 9.69
CA SER A 247 1.36 12.15 9.99
C SER A 247 -0.17 11.98 9.95
N ILE A 248 -0.93 13.05 9.66
CA ILE A 248 -2.39 13.07 9.60
C ILE A 248 -2.80 13.55 8.20
N HIS A 249 -3.16 12.61 7.34
CA HIS A 249 -3.46 12.83 5.94
C HIS A 249 -4.23 11.62 5.36
N PRO A 250 -4.92 11.72 4.21
CA PRO A 250 -5.81 10.70 3.62
C PRO A 250 -5.34 9.24 3.45
N VAL A 251 -4.04 9.00 3.60
CA VAL A 251 -3.44 7.66 3.49
C VAL A 251 -2.58 7.34 4.71
N ALA A 252 -2.67 8.17 5.75
CA ALA A 252 -2.02 7.93 7.01
C ALA A 252 -2.59 6.66 7.61
N TYR A 253 -1.79 6.04 8.47
CA TYR A 253 -2.23 4.86 9.18
C TYR A 253 -3.09 5.28 10.37
N GLU A 254 -4.34 4.82 10.38
CA GLU A 254 -5.28 4.99 11.49
C GLU A 254 -4.79 4.33 12.78
N ILE A 255 -4.63 5.15 13.83
CA ILE A 255 -4.41 4.71 15.21
C ILE A 255 -5.79 4.60 15.88
N ARG A 256 -6.48 3.55 15.49
CA ARG A 256 -7.87 3.26 15.88
C ARG A 256 -8.12 3.42 17.39
N GLY A 257 -9.06 4.32 17.73
CA GLY A 257 -9.57 4.56 19.08
C GLY A 257 -8.77 5.55 19.91
N ASP A 258 -7.85 6.31 19.31
CA ASP A 258 -7.09 7.37 20.00
C ASP A 258 -7.79 8.74 19.99
N GLY A 259 -8.94 8.84 19.32
CA GLY A 259 -9.75 10.06 19.21
C GLY A 259 -9.25 11.05 18.15
N ILE A 260 -8.30 10.64 17.31
CA ILE A 260 -7.76 11.42 16.20
C ILE A 260 -8.08 10.67 14.90
N ASP A 261 -8.63 11.39 13.94
CA ASP A 261 -8.85 10.94 12.56
C ASP A 261 -7.55 11.21 11.78
N GLN A 262 -6.67 10.20 11.69
CA GLN A 262 -5.39 10.31 10.98
C GLN A 262 -5.56 10.21 9.47
N ASP A 263 -6.47 9.37 8.99
CA ASP A 263 -6.67 9.14 7.55
C ASP A 263 -7.72 10.05 6.90
N CYS A 264 -8.20 11.05 7.65
CA CYS A 264 -9.04 12.13 7.18
C CYS A 264 -10.36 11.67 6.51
N ASP A 265 -10.85 10.47 6.83
CA ASP A 265 -12.08 9.93 6.27
C ASP A 265 -13.35 10.40 7.01
N GLY A 266 -13.16 11.16 8.09
CA GLY A 266 -14.20 11.71 8.94
C GLY A 266 -14.56 10.83 10.14
N PHE A 267 -13.80 9.75 10.36
CA PHE A 267 -13.97 8.81 11.44
C PHE A 267 -12.60 8.55 12.09
N ASP A 268 -12.52 8.65 13.42
CA ASP A 268 -11.55 7.79 14.12
C ASP A 268 -12.12 6.39 13.97
N ASP A 269 -11.43 5.56 13.20
CA ASP A 269 -11.93 4.35 12.57
C ASP A 269 -12.30 3.30 13.65
N GLU A 270 -13.46 3.52 14.28
CA GLU A 270 -14.02 2.73 15.37
C GLU A 270 -14.51 1.42 14.73
N MET A 271 -13.56 0.47 14.64
CA MET A 271 -13.64 -0.71 13.78
C MET A 271 -14.99 -1.45 13.81
N LEU A 272 -15.54 -1.70 12.62
CA LEU A 272 -16.66 -2.62 12.37
C LEU A 272 -16.32 -4.13 12.51
N PHE A 273 -15.25 -4.48 13.24
CA PHE A 273 -15.01 -5.83 13.78
C PHE A 273 -15.13 -5.75 15.30
N SER A 274 -15.93 -6.61 15.92
CA SER A 274 -16.31 -6.40 17.32
C SER A 274 -15.08 -6.43 18.23
N GLU A 275 -14.94 -5.41 19.08
CA GLU A 275 -13.99 -5.38 20.21
C GLU A 275 -14.04 -6.71 20.99
N ALA A 276 -15.22 -7.32 21.08
CA ALA A 276 -15.45 -8.62 21.69
C ALA A 276 -14.64 -9.76 21.02
N SER A 277 -14.59 -9.83 19.69
CA SER A 277 -13.81 -10.84 18.96
C SER A 277 -12.31 -10.63 19.13
N GLN A 278 -11.84 -9.39 19.07
CA GLN A 278 -10.41 -9.07 19.29
C GLN A 278 -9.97 -9.43 20.70
N ARG A 279 -10.78 -9.06 21.71
CA ARG A 279 -10.55 -9.45 23.10
C ARG A 279 -10.55 -10.97 23.25
N LEU A 280 -11.53 -11.68 22.69
CA LEU A 280 -11.60 -13.13 22.77
C LEU A 280 -10.37 -13.81 22.14
N VAL A 281 -9.98 -13.43 20.94
CA VAL A 281 -8.80 -14.01 20.27
C VAL A 281 -7.54 -13.73 21.07
N THR A 282 -7.37 -12.50 21.57
CA THR A 282 -6.22 -12.12 22.40
C THR A 282 -6.18 -12.88 23.73
N GLU A 283 -7.33 -13.09 24.39
CA GLU A 283 -7.46 -13.92 25.58
C GLU A 283 -6.98 -15.37 25.30
N ILE A 284 -7.32 -15.92 24.13
CA ILE A 284 -6.84 -17.25 23.71
C ILE A 284 -5.32 -17.23 23.53
N PHE A 285 -4.75 -16.24 22.82
CA PHE A 285 -3.29 -16.10 22.67
C PHE A 285 -2.55 -16.05 24.02
N VAL A 286 -3.06 -15.24 24.96
CA VAL A 286 -2.50 -15.11 26.30
C VAL A 286 -2.56 -16.44 27.04
N ALA A 287 -3.72 -17.11 27.02
CA ALA A 287 -3.92 -18.36 27.76
C ALA A 287 -3.08 -19.53 27.19
N THR A 288 -3.01 -19.67 25.86
CA THR A 288 -2.32 -20.79 25.21
C THR A 288 -0.82 -20.59 25.10
N PHE A 289 -0.38 -19.38 24.74
CA PHE A 289 1.01 -19.11 24.38
C PHE A 289 1.75 -18.24 25.40
N GLU A 290 1.03 -17.49 26.25
CA GLU A 290 1.60 -16.45 27.15
C GLU A 290 2.34 -15.35 26.36
N ARG A 291 1.70 -14.88 25.28
CA ARG A 291 2.22 -13.77 24.47
C ARG A 291 1.09 -12.99 23.82
N ALA A 292 1.41 -11.78 23.41
CA ALA A 292 0.54 -10.98 22.56
C ALA A 292 0.49 -11.57 21.12
N PRO A 293 -0.62 -11.38 20.39
CA PRO A 293 -0.69 -11.74 18.98
C PRO A 293 0.12 -10.75 18.12
N ALA A 294 0.52 -11.22 16.93
CA ALA A 294 0.90 -10.32 15.85
C ALA A 294 -0.36 -9.76 15.18
N TYR A 295 -0.28 -8.56 14.61
CA TYR A 295 -1.42 -7.91 13.95
C TYR A 295 -2.14 -8.83 12.94
N GLY A 296 -1.40 -9.34 11.95
CA GLY A 296 -1.98 -10.20 10.91
C GLY A 296 -2.56 -11.51 11.47
N GLY A 297 -1.97 -12.04 12.54
CA GLY A 297 -2.49 -13.22 13.22
C GLY A 297 -3.80 -12.94 13.96
N LEU A 298 -3.86 -11.82 14.69
CA LEU A 298 -5.09 -11.38 15.38
C LEU A 298 -6.23 -11.19 14.38
N MET A 299 -5.98 -10.42 13.31
CA MET A 299 -7.01 -10.10 12.33
C MET A 299 -7.49 -11.33 11.54
N TYR A 300 -6.58 -12.25 11.20
CA TYR A 300 -6.96 -13.51 10.55
C TYR A 300 -7.96 -14.31 11.41
N TRP A 301 -7.71 -14.43 12.72
CA TRP A 301 -8.58 -15.20 13.61
C TRP A 301 -9.88 -14.48 13.94
N VAL A 302 -9.86 -13.15 14.02
CA VAL A 302 -11.08 -12.33 14.17
C VAL A 302 -11.98 -12.51 12.95
N ASP A 303 -11.44 -12.32 11.74
CA ASP A 303 -12.19 -12.52 10.49
C ASP A 303 -12.74 -13.94 10.39
N ALA A 304 -11.93 -14.94 10.74
CA ALA A 304 -12.36 -16.34 10.75
C ALA A 304 -13.56 -16.62 11.68
N ILE A 305 -13.64 -15.93 12.83
CA ILE A 305 -14.76 -16.08 13.77
C ILE A 305 -15.98 -15.31 13.25
N GLU A 306 -15.81 -14.07 12.81
CA GLU A 306 -16.92 -13.19 12.45
C GLU A 306 -17.59 -13.61 11.13
N THR A 307 -16.80 -14.14 10.19
CA THR A 307 -17.33 -14.75 8.96
C THR A 307 -17.87 -16.17 9.17
N SER A 308 -17.82 -16.69 10.40
CA SER A 308 -18.19 -18.06 10.75
C SER A 308 -17.40 -19.13 9.97
N LEU A 309 -16.21 -18.80 9.46
CA LEU A 309 -15.30 -19.74 8.83
C LEU A 309 -14.83 -20.81 9.83
N PHE A 310 -14.59 -20.40 11.08
CA PHE A 310 -14.30 -21.29 12.20
C PHE A 310 -15.16 -20.96 13.41
N THR A 311 -15.59 -22.00 14.12
CA THR A 311 -16.15 -21.87 15.47
C THR A 311 -15.03 -21.58 16.48
N ILE A 312 -15.37 -20.97 17.62
CA ILE A 312 -14.40 -20.72 18.71
C ILE A 312 -13.70 -22.03 19.13
N ASP A 313 -14.44 -23.14 19.23
CA ASP A 313 -13.87 -24.46 19.54
C ASP A 313 -12.82 -24.90 18.51
N GLN A 314 -13.05 -24.66 17.22
CA GLN A 314 -12.08 -24.98 16.16
C GLN A 314 -10.86 -24.05 16.21
N VAL A 315 -11.04 -22.78 16.57
CA VAL A 315 -9.94 -21.83 16.78
C VAL A 315 -9.09 -22.29 17.97
N THR A 316 -9.69 -22.57 19.13
CA THR A 316 -8.96 -23.04 20.31
C THR A 316 -8.24 -24.37 20.05
N GLN A 317 -8.87 -25.30 19.33
CA GLN A 317 -8.22 -26.54 18.88
C GLN A 317 -7.01 -26.24 17.97
N SER A 318 -7.16 -25.33 17.00
CA SER A 318 -6.08 -24.95 16.10
C SER A 318 -4.89 -24.33 16.83
N PHE A 319 -5.15 -23.51 17.84
CA PHE A 319 -4.10 -22.95 18.71
C PHE A 319 -3.41 -24.04 19.52
N PHE A 320 -4.18 -24.99 20.05
CA PHE A 320 -3.65 -26.09 20.83
C PHE A 320 -2.72 -27.01 20.02
N ASP A 321 -3.01 -27.16 18.73
CA ASP A 321 -2.23 -28.00 17.83
C ASP A 321 -0.93 -27.35 17.31
N GLN A 322 -0.70 -26.06 17.61
CA GLN A 322 0.51 -25.34 17.20
C GLN A 322 1.78 -25.90 17.85
N PRO A 323 2.93 -25.86 17.16
CA PRO A 323 4.22 -26.27 17.73
C PRO A 323 4.53 -25.57 19.06
N GLU A 324 4.27 -24.27 19.17
CA GLU A 324 4.50 -23.48 20.38
C GLU A 324 3.72 -24.03 21.59
N THR A 325 2.47 -24.46 21.40
CA THR A 325 1.69 -25.10 22.48
C THR A 325 2.22 -26.49 22.79
N LYS A 326 2.61 -27.29 21.79
CA LYS A 326 3.19 -28.62 22.01
C LYS A 326 4.51 -28.56 22.79
N ASP A 327 5.32 -27.52 22.56
CA ASP A 327 6.54 -27.29 23.33
C ASP A 327 6.25 -26.88 24.78
N LYS A 328 5.21 -26.07 24.98
CA LYS A 328 4.76 -25.64 26.31
C LYS A 328 4.06 -26.75 27.09
N PHE A 329 3.41 -27.67 26.38
CA PHE A 329 2.70 -28.82 26.92
C PHE A 329 3.16 -30.12 26.23
N PRO A 330 4.37 -30.61 26.53
CA PRO A 330 4.90 -31.83 25.92
C PRO A 330 3.99 -33.04 26.11
N GLU A 331 4.06 -33.99 25.18
CA GLU A 331 3.31 -35.23 25.25
C GLU A 331 3.61 -35.96 26.57
N GLY A 332 2.57 -36.30 27.32
CA GLY A 332 2.69 -36.88 28.67
C GLY A 332 2.65 -35.87 29.83
N SER A 333 2.53 -34.56 29.59
CA SER A 333 2.27 -33.56 30.64
C SER A 333 1.01 -33.96 31.44
N SER A 334 1.05 -33.89 32.77
CA SER A 334 -0.11 -34.23 33.61
C SER A 334 -1.22 -33.16 33.50
N ASN A 335 -2.47 -33.54 33.78
CA ASN A 335 -3.59 -32.60 33.82
C ASN A 335 -3.40 -31.51 34.89
N SER A 336 -2.72 -31.83 36.00
CA SER A 336 -2.37 -30.87 37.05
C SER A 336 -1.38 -29.80 36.56
N GLN A 337 -0.32 -30.22 35.85
CA GLN A 337 0.63 -29.29 35.24
C GLN A 337 -0.05 -28.42 34.18
N PHE A 338 -0.87 -29.05 33.33
CA PHE A 338 -1.61 -28.34 32.29
C PHE A 338 -2.48 -27.22 32.87
N ILE A 339 -3.35 -27.51 33.84
CA ILE A 339 -4.22 -26.51 34.46
C ILE A 339 -3.42 -25.43 35.19
N THR A 340 -2.36 -25.81 35.91
CA THR A 340 -1.52 -24.84 36.63
C THR A 340 -0.88 -23.84 35.66
N THR A 341 -0.39 -24.30 34.51
CA THR A 341 0.18 -23.42 33.47
C THR A 341 -0.87 -22.52 32.83
N ILE A 342 -2.08 -23.03 32.54
CA ILE A 342 -3.16 -22.17 32.00
C ILE A 342 -3.55 -21.08 33.00
N PHE A 343 -3.64 -21.40 34.30
CA PHE A 343 -3.87 -20.41 35.36
C PHE A 343 -2.72 -19.39 35.44
N GLN A 344 -1.48 -19.82 35.31
CA GLN A 344 -0.33 -18.91 35.32
C GLN A 344 -0.35 -17.97 34.10
N ASN A 345 -0.53 -18.51 32.90
CA ASN A 345 -0.57 -17.75 31.65
C ASN A 345 -1.69 -16.72 31.68
N THR A 346 -2.88 -17.14 32.09
CA THR A 346 -4.11 -16.33 32.02
C THR A 346 -4.19 -15.36 33.20
N LEU A 347 -4.03 -15.86 34.43
CA LEU A 347 -4.40 -15.16 35.67
C LEU A 347 -3.20 -14.78 36.54
N SER A 348 -1.98 -15.12 36.13
CA SER A 348 -0.74 -14.81 36.89
C SER A 348 -0.71 -15.41 38.30
N ARG A 349 -1.43 -16.50 38.53
CA ARG A 349 -1.48 -17.18 39.83
C ARG A 349 -1.64 -18.67 39.66
N THR A 350 -1.40 -19.40 40.75
CA THR A 350 -1.76 -20.81 40.83
C THR A 350 -3.24 -21.00 41.22
N PRO A 351 -3.89 -22.09 40.77
CA PRO A 351 -5.21 -22.45 41.25
C PRO A 351 -5.17 -22.83 42.73
N THR A 352 -6.27 -22.64 43.45
CA THR A 352 -6.42 -23.19 44.81
C THR A 352 -6.43 -24.72 44.76
N ALA A 353 -6.20 -25.38 45.89
CA ALA A 353 -6.22 -26.85 45.94
C ALA A 353 -7.57 -27.42 45.48
N GLU A 354 -8.67 -26.79 45.89
CA GLU A 354 -10.03 -27.17 45.52
C GLU A 354 -10.29 -26.92 44.02
N GLY A 355 -9.87 -25.77 43.50
CA GLY A 355 -10.03 -25.42 42.08
C GLY A 355 -9.22 -26.37 41.18
N LEU A 356 -7.98 -26.65 41.55
CA LEU A 356 -7.13 -27.59 40.82
C LEU A 356 -7.74 -29.00 40.81
N ALA A 357 -8.24 -29.49 41.94
CA ALA A 357 -8.90 -30.78 42.03
C ALA A 357 -10.14 -30.87 41.13
N TYR A 358 -10.94 -29.79 41.07
CA TYR A 358 -12.10 -29.72 40.18
C TYR A 358 -11.72 -29.84 38.70
N TRP A 359 -10.78 -29.00 38.23
CA TRP A 359 -10.38 -28.99 36.83
C TRP A 359 -9.69 -30.29 36.40
N VAL A 360 -8.79 -30.81 37.24
CA VAL A 360 -8.10 -32.09 36.99
C VAL A 360 -9.11 -33.23 36.95
N GLY A 361 -10.07 -33.27 37.88
CA GLY A 361 -11.13 -34.27 37.88
C GLY A 361 -11.98 -34.25 36.61
N ALA A 362 -12.31 -33.06 36.09
CA ALA A 362 -13.07 -32.92 34.84
C ALA A 362 -12.28 -33.43 33.62
N LEU A 363 -10.97 -33.18 33.56
CA LEU A 363 -10.09 -33.68 32.50
C LEU A 363 -9.88 -35.20 32.61
N ASP A 364 -9.62 -35.72 33.81
CA ASP A 364 -9.37 -37.15 34.06
C ASP A 364 -10.61 -38.02 33.72
N GLN A 365 -11.80 -37.48 33.95
CA GLN A 365 -13.07 -38.15 33.64
C GLN A 365 -13.52 -37.95 32.18
N GLY A 366 -12.78 -37.19 31.37
CA GLY A 366 -13.12 -36.87 29.98
C GLY A 366 -14.36 -35.98 29.84
N ALA A 367 -14.80 -35.33 30.93
CA ALA A 367 -15.88 -34.36 30.91
C ALA A 367 -15.48 -33.04 30.23
N LEU A 368 -14.17 -32.78 30.15
CA LEU A 368 -13.58 -31.62 29.48
C LEU A 368 -12.36 -32.08 28.68
N ARG A 369 -12.18 -31.57 27.47
CA ARG A 369 -10.92 -31.72 26.74
C ARG A 369 -9.93 -30.61 27.11
N ARG A 370 -8.64 -30.81 26.84
CA ARG A 370 -7.60 -29.80 27.17
C ARG A 370 -7.77 -28.50 26.38
N ASP A 371 -8.12 -28.58 25.10
CA ASP A 371 -8.49 -27.42 24.28
C ASP A 371 -9.67 -26.65 24.90
N GLN A 372 -10.72 -27.37 25.31
CA GLN A 372 -11.90 -26.76 25.94
C GLN A 372 -11.61 -26.15 27.33
N ALA A 373 -10.64 -26.71 28.06
CA ALA A 373 -10.27 -26.21 29.37
C ALA A 373 -9.67 -24.80 29.33
N ILE A 374 -8.98 -24.41 28.25
CA ILE A 374 -8.48 -23.05 28.05
C ILE A 374 -9.65 -22.05 28.08
N MET A 375 -10.66 -22.29 27.24
CA MET A 375 -11.85 -21.44 27.18
C MET A 375 -12.65 -21.47 28.47
N ALA A 376 -12.71 -22.62 29.15
CA ALA A 376 -13.42 -22.73 30.41
C ALA A 376 -12.75 -21.90 31.53
N VAL A 377 -11.42 -21.80 31.56
CA VAL A 377 -10.70 -20.94 32.52
C VAL A 377 -10.93 -19.46 32.21
N ILE A 378 -10.85 -19.06 30.93
CA ILE A 378 -11.16 -17.68 30.48
C ILE A 378 -12.58 -17.29 30.90
N ASN A 379 -13.56 -18.13 30.58
CA ASN A 379 -14.97 -17.89 30.93
C ASN A 379 -15.19 -17.89 32.44
N GLY A 380 -14.49 -18.74 33.19
CA GLY A 380 -14.54 -18.78 34.65
C GLY A 380 -14.04 -17.49 35.29
N ALA A 381 -12.98 -16.89 34.75
CA ALA A 381 -12.46 -15.60 35.20
C ALA A 381 -13.44 -14.44 34.92
N LYS A 382 -14.15 -14.49 33.79
CA LYS A 382 -15.11 -13.46 33.37
C LYS A 382 -16.51 -13.63 33.97
N ALA A 383 -16.81 -14.77 34.58
CA ALA A 383 -18.11 -15.05 35.14
C ALA A 383 -18.42 -14.12 36.34
N ALA A 384 -19.69 -13.80 36.55
CA ALA A 384 -20.12 -13.01 37.72
C ALA A 384 -19.78 -13.66 39.07
N THR A 385 -19.52 -14.97 39.07
CA THR A 385 -19.09 -15.75 40.24
C THR A 385 -17.56 -15.87 40.35
N GLY A 386 -16.81 -15.32 39.39
CA GLY A 386 -15.35 -15.34 39.35
C GLY A 386 -14.73 -14.33 40.32
N ASP A 387 -13.42 -14.45 40.54
CA ASP A 387 -12.67 -13.47 41.33
C ASP A 387 -12.49 -12.17 40.54
N PRO A 388 -12.89 -11.00 41.06
CA PRO A 388 -12.66 -9.72 40.37
C PRO A 388 -11.20 -9.45 40.02
N ALA A 389 -10.25 -9.97 40.80
CA ALA A 389 -8.83 -9.84 40.49
C ALA A 389 -8.42 -10.66 39.25
N ASP A 390 -9.06 -11.82 39.03
CA ASP A 390 -8.86 -12.64 37.83
C ASP A 390 -9.36 -11.92 36.58
N ALA A 391 -10.58 -11.37 36.65
CA ALA A 391 -11.15 -10.58 35.58
C ALA A 391 -10.29 -9.35 35.25
N ALA A 392 -9.79 -8.65 36.27
CA ALA A 392 -8.93 -7.48 36.09
C ALA A 392 -7.57 -7.85 35.46
N MET A 393 -6.93 -8.94 35.92
CA MET A 393 -5.66 -9.41 35.36
C MET A 393 -5.81 -9.85 33.90
N LEU A 394 -6.88 -10.59 33.59
CA LEU A 394 -7.17 -11.01 32.22
C LEU A 394 -7.43 -9.82 31.30
N THR A 395 -8.25 -8.86 31.76
CA THR A 395 -8.55 -7.62 31.01
C THR A 395 -7.27 -6.84 30.72
N LYS A 396 -6.44 -6.63 31.74
CA LYS A 396 -5.16 -5.92 31.61
C LYS A 396 -4.23 -6.56 30.57
N LYS A 397 -4.03 -7.89 30.64
CA LYS A 397 -3.22 -8.61 29.65
C LYS A 397 -3.81 -8.55 28.25
N THR A 398 -5.13 -8.57 28.15
CA THR A 398 -5.84 -8.52 26.87
C THR A 398 -5.66 -7.16 26.20
N GLU A 399 -5.86 -6.07 26.94
CA GLU A 399 -5.75 -4.71 26.39
C GLU A 399 -4.32 -4.40 25.99
N ILE A 400 -3.33 -4.74 26.83
CA ILE A 400 -1.91 -4.61 26.49
C ILE A 400 -1.55 -5.50 25.28
N GLY A 401 -2.14 -6.70 25.18
CA GLY A 401 -1.92 -7.59 24.04
C GLY A 401 -2.47 -7.02 22.73
N ILE A 402 -3.63 -6.36 22.76
CA ILE A 402 -4.23 -5.68 21.60
C ILE A 402 -3.39 -4.46 21.21
N LEU A 403 -2.98 -3.64 22.20
CA LEU A 403 -2.07 -2.50 21.98
C LEU A 403 -0.79 -2.96 21.26
N PHE A 404 -0.16 -4.02 21.76
CA PHE A 404 1.03 -4.59 21.13
C PHE A 404 0.77 -5.04 19.70
N ALA A 405 -0.36 -5.70 19.44
CA ALA A 405 -0.70 -6.16 18.10
C ALA A 405 -0.87 -4.98 17.12
N ASN A 406 -1.47 -3.87 17.55
CA ASN A 406 -1.71 -2.70 16.72
C ASN A 406 -0.49 -1.78 16.57
N SER A 407 0.61 -2.03 17.29
CA SER A 407 1.81 -1.18 17.30
C SER A 407 2.66 -1.19 16.02
N GLY A 408 2.40 -2.09 15.07
CA GLY A 408 3.22 -2.26 13.87
C GLY A 408 4.50 -3.09 14.04
N LEU A 409 4.86 -3.50 15.27
CA LEU A 409 6.05 -4.34 15.56
C LEU A 409 6.02 -5.75 14.90
N GLY A 410 4.87 -6.18 14.38
CA GLY A 410 4.60 -7.58 13.94
C GLY A 410 4.24 -7.77 12.47
N THR A 411 4.66 -6.89 11.56
CA THR A 411 4.35 -6.98 10.11
C THR A 411 5.27 -7.94 9.33
N SER A 412 6.37 -8.43 9.92
CA SER A 412 7.23 -9.46 9.32
C SER A 412 7.40 -10.66 10.27
N THR A 413 6.92 -11.83 9.87
CA THR A 413 6.86 -13.05 10.69
C THR A 413 8.20 -13.76 10.89
N ASN A 414 9.33 -13.14 10.52
CA ASN A 414 10.65 -13.77 10.48
C ASN A 414 11.68 -13.14 11.43
N ASN A 415 11.26 -12.28 12.37
CA ASN A 415 12.14 -11.69 13.36
C ASN A 415 12.10 -12.51 14.67
N GLU A 416 13.17 -13.21 15.02
CA GLU A 416 13.28 -13.95 16.29
C GLU A 416 12.98 -13.05 17.50
N ASN A 417 13.26 -11.75 17.40
CA ASN A 417 13.03 -10.79 18.47
C ASN A 417 11.53 -10.53 18.73
N PHE A 418 10.67 -10.64 17.71
CA PHE A 418 9.23 -10.37 17.86
C PHE A 418 8.58 -11.30 18.89
N MET A 419 8.90 -12.59 18.84
CA MET A 419 8.32 -13.58 19.73
C MET A 419 8.73 -13.33 21.18
N ASP A 420 9.95 -12.84 21.41
CA ASP A 420 10.45 -12.47 22.73
C ASP A 420 9.76 -11.20 23.25
N TRP A 421 9.60 -10.17 22.42
CA TRP A 421 8.86 -8.97 22.79
C TRP A 421 7.39 -9.27 23.14
N ALA A 422 6.73 -10.07 22.29
CA ALA A 422 5.33 -10.45 22.49
C ALA A 422 5.13 -11.23 23.81
N LYS A 423 6.09 -12.07 24.21
CA LYS A 423 6.09 -12.76 25.51
C LYS A 423 6.39 -11.80 26.65
N ASN A 424 7.40 -10.94 26.48
CA ASN A 424 7.85 -10.04 27.53
C ASN A 424 6.79 -9.03 27.92
N ILE A 425 6.08 -8.43 26.96
CA ILE A 425 5.05 -7.43 27.29
C ILE A 425 3.89 -8.03 28.10
N ILE A 426 3.48 -9.26 27.80
CA ILE A 426 2.45 -9.97 28.58
C ILE A 426 2.96 -10.36 29.98
N ARG A 427 4.25 -10.65 30.13
CA ARG A 427 4.87 -10.88 31.44
C ARG A 427 4.99 -9.60 32.25
N LEU A 428 5.35 -8.48 31.63
CA LEU A 428 5.40 -7.18 32.30
C LEU A 428 4.03 -6.77 32.85
N ALA A 429 2.95 -7.08 32.12
CA ALA A 429 1.58 -6.84 32.57
C ALA A 429 1.23 -7.50 33.93
N THR A 430 1.99 -8.50 34.38
CA THR A 430 1.81 -9.13 35.69
C THR A 430 2.28 -8.27 36.87
N SER A 431 3.13 -7.26 36.61
CA SER A 431 3.59 -6.31 37.62
C SER A 431 2.46 -5.37 38.05
N SER A 432 2.45 -4.97 39.33
CA SER A 432 1.54 -3.92 39.81
C SER A 432 1.81 -2.57 39.17
N ASP A 433 3.05 -2.33 38.74
CA ASP A 433 3.56 -1.01 38.35
C ASP A 433 3.66 -0.85 36.81
N PHE A 434 3.09 -1.78 36.05
CA PHE A 434 3.13 -1.77 34.59
C PHE A 434 1.70 -1.67 34.06
N HIS A 435 1.27 -0.48 33.68
CA HIS A 435 -0.06 -0.19 33.15
C HIS A 435 0.02 0.11 31.65
N MET A 436 -1.01 0.78 31.10
CA MET A 436 -1.07 1.06 29.67
C MET A 436 0.02 2.03 29.23
N GLU A 437 0.27 3.08 30.01
CA GLU A 437 1.29 4.10 29.72
C GLU A 437 2.69 3.48 29.66
N GLU A 438 3.05 2.60 30.60
CA GLU A 438 4.33 1.90 30.56
C GLU A 438 4.40 0.88 29.41
N ALA A 439 3.26 0.32 28.97
CA ALA A 439 3.21 -0.53 27.79
C ALA A 439 3.42 0.25 26.49
N GLU A 440 2.86 1.45 26.37
CA GLU A 440 3.08 2.37 25.25
C GLU A 440 4.55 2.82 25.19
N GLU A 441 5.13 3.22 26.32
CA GLU A 441 6.55 3.59 26.40
C GLU A 441 7.46 2.42 26.00
N TYR A 442 7.16 1.21 26.49
CA TYR A 442 7.90 0.01 26.12
C TYR A 442 7.81 -0.28 24.61
N ILE A 443 6.62 -0.16 24.02
CA ILE A 443 6.41 -0.35 22.58
C ILE A 443 7.16 0.71 21.77
N ALA A 444 7.09 1.98 22.18
CA ALA A 444 7.79 3.08 21.53
C ALA A 444 9.32 2.86 21.54
N GLN A 445 9.86 2.38 22.67
CA GLN A 445 11.27 1.99 22.76
C GLN A 445 11.61 0.90 21.75
N LEU A 446 10.82 -0.18 21.68
CA LEU A 446 11.05 -1.27 20.72
C LEU A 446 10.97 -0.80 19.26
N LEU A 447 10.04 0.10 18.93
CA LEU A 447 9.93 0.68 17.60
C LEU A 447 11.18 1.50 17.23
N SER A 448 11.69 2.29 18.17
CA SER A 448 12.92 3.08 17.97
C SER A 448 14.16 2.20 17.74
N GLU A 449 14.32 1.12 18.52
CA GLU A 449 15.45 0.19 18.41
C GLU A 449 15.42 -0.62 17.10
N ASN A 450 14.24 -0.78 16.48
CA ASN A 450 14.08 -1.46 15.20
C ASN A 450 14.27 -0.56 13.98
N ALA A 451 14.07 0.75 14.10
CA ALA A 451 14.27 1.70 13.01
C ALA A 451 15.76 1.91 12.66
N ASP A 452 16.67 1.58 13.59
CA ASP A 452 18.12 1.74 13.48
C ASP A 452 18.87 0.49 12.94
N ASN A 453 18.15 -0.60 12.61
CA ASN A 453 18.69 -1.84 12.02
C ASN A 453 18.17 -2.07 10.61
#